data_AF-A0A960SIT4-F1
#
_entry.id   AF-A0A960SIT4-F1
#
_cell.length_a   1.000
_cell.length_b   1.000
_cell.length_c   1.000
_cell.angle_alpha   90.00
_cell.angle_beta   90.00
_cell.angle_gamma   90.00
#
_symmetry.space_group_name_H-M   'P 1'
#
loop_
_entity.id
_entity.type
_entity.pdbx_description
1 polymer ?
#
loop_
_entity_poly.entity_id
_entity_poly.type
_entity_poly.pdbx_seq_one_letter_code
_entity_poly.pdbx_strand_id
1 'polypeptide(L)'
;MAGILTFDSTGPVTTRIVGSSENHRFELVYGKDRNPSESLPVVGMRAGLKYRVTVHISDESGQNTYGEGLSITTPDLPKQPELMPRIITEVSQSEAVQPGFTLFNPRRVIPQEVENARSDASVFNSSFGMLAVVDVDGEVIWYYHGDSRITDYRPIANGNIVFITSDNRLVEIDMLGNIVASWYAKQRPDGPATDGSIPVDAQTFHHSFQEYPNGDFLILSTEIREIPNYYTSETDKNAPRKTQKVVGDVVLRINREGKILWKWKAFDHLDPYDIGYLSFSYYWVRRGLEDTVDWSHANAVRIIDDG
;
A
#
# COMPACT_ATOMS: atom_id res chain seq x y z
N MET A 1 2.39 -16.58 3.84
CA MET A 1 1.83 -17.49 4.87
C MET A 1 0.31 -17.46 4.77
N ALA A 2 -0.21 -18.09 3.73
CA ALA A 2 -1.63 -18.11 3.45
C ALA A 2 -1.97 -19.46 2.80
N GLY A 3 -3.21 -19.89 2.97
CA GLY A 3 -3.77 -21.06 2.31
C GLY A 3 -5.10 -20.72 1.65
N ILE A 4 -5.66 -21.68 0.94
CA ILE A 4 -6.99 -21.60 0.36
C ILE A 4 -7.77 -22.81 0.87
N LEU A 5 -8.94 -22.56 1.43
CA LEU A 5 -9.93 -23.60 1.72
C LEU A 5 -11.00 -23.56 0.62
N THR A 6 -11.29 -24.71 0.03
CA THR A 6 -12.43 -24.88 -0.87
C THR A 6 -13.26 -26.08 -0.47
N PHE A 7 -14.57 -25.99 -0.68
CA PHE A 7 -15.50 -27.12 -0.56
C PHE A 7 -16.82 -26.80 -1.27
N ASP A 8 -17.53 -27.84 -1.70
CA ASP A 8 -18.86 -27.71 -2.29
C ASP A 8 -19.94 -27.63 -1.21
N SER A 9 -20.97 -26.82 -1.47
CA SER A 9 -22.15 -26.70 -0.61
C SER A 9 -23.42 -26.64 -1.46
N THR A 10 -24.54 -27.10 -0.90
CA THR A 10 -25.84 -27.13 -1.59
C THR A 10 -26.59 -25.79 -1.57
N GLY A 11 -26.01 -24.76 -0.94
CA GLY A 11 -26.56 -23.42 -0.82
C GLY A 11 -25.62 -22.51 -0.02
N PRO A 12 -25.99 -21.23 0.21
CA PRO A 12 -25.16 -20.29 0.96
C PRO A 12 -24.93 -20.74 2.41
N VAL A 13 -23.68 -20.71 2.86
CA VAL A 13 -23.27 -21.14 4.20
C VAL A 13 -22.41 -20.09 4.90
N THR A 14 -22.46 -20.07 6.22
CA THR A 14 -21.43 -19.40 7.03
C THR A 14 -20.32 -20.41 7.31
N THR A 15 -19.07 -19.98 7.14
CA THR A 15 -17.90 -20.83 7.38
C THR A 15 -17.02 -20.22 8.47
N ARG A 16 -16.79 -20.97 9.54
CA ARG A 16 -15.83 -20.60 10.60
C ARG A 16 -14.64 -21.55 10.56
N ILE A 17 -13.45 -21.00 10.37
CA ILE A 17 -12.19 -21.73 10.29
C ILE A 17 -11.40 -21.46 11.56
N VAL A 18 -11.02 -22.51 12.28
CA VAL A 18 -10.21 -22.41 13.50
C VAL A 18 -8.92 -23.18 13.28
N GLY A 19 -7.79 -22.49 13.36
CA GLY A 19 -6.47 -23.10 13.31
C GLY A 19 -5.77 -23.01 14.64
N SER A 20 -5.14 -24.11 15.08
CA SER A 20 -4.33 -24.16 16.30
C SER A 20 -2.98 -24.83 16.03
N SER A 21 -1.92 -24.21 16.54
CA SER A 21 -0.57 -24.74 16.67
C SER A 21 -0.14 -24.68 18.14
N GLU A 22 1.11 -25.04 18.44
CA GLU A 22 1.65 -25.13 19.81
C GLU A 22 1.46 -23.84 20.62
N ASN A 23 1.76 -22.68 20.04
CA ASN A 23 1.75 -21.37 20.71
C ASN A 23 0.90 -20.31 20.01
N HIS A 24 0.06 -20.71 19.05
CA HIS A 24 -0.71 -19.77 18.25
C HIS A 24 -2.06 -20.36 17.81
N ARG A 25 -3.10 -19.53 17.86
CA ARG A 25 -4.45 -19.87 17.41
C ARG A 25 -5.02 -18.71 16.61
N PHE A 26 -5.65 -19.01 15.49
CA PHE A 26 -6.40 -18.04 14.71
C PHE A 26 -7.84 -18.52 14.46
N GLU A 27 -8.70 -17.56 14.15
CA GLU A 27 -10.08 -17.80 13.78
C GLU A 27 -10.48 -16.86 12.64
N LEU A 28 -11.13 -17.42 11.62
CA LEU A 28 -11.68 -16.68 10.49
C LEU A 28 -13.16 -17.03 10.35
N VAL A 29 -13.99 -16.03 10.01
CA VAL A 29 -15.41 -16.22 9.77
C VAL A 29 -15.78 -15.61 8.43
N TYR A 30 -16.36 -16.42 7.56
CA TYR A 30 -16.87 -16.04 6.25
C TYR A 30 -18.41 -16.12 6.27
N GLY A 31 -19.05 -15.03 5.85
CA GLY A 31 -20.50 -14.96 5.71
C GLY A 31 -21.02 -15.70 4.47
N LYS A 32 -22.34 -15.72 4.33
CA LYS A 32 -23.06 -16.35 3.21
C LYS A 32 -22.81 -15.69 1.86
N ASP A 33 -22.25 -14.48 1.85
CA ASP A 33 -21.84 -13.72 0.67
C ASP A 33 -20.58 -14.29 0.00
N ARG A 34 -19.86 -15.21 0.67
CA ARG A 34 -18.65 -15.83 0.15
C ARG A 34 -18.93 -17.24 -0.34
N ASN A 35 -18.52 -17.52 -1.58
CA ASN A 35 -18.67 -18.83 -2.19
C ASN A 35 -17.48 -19.75 -1.84
N PRO A 36 -17.68 -20.79 -1.02
CA PRO A 36 -16.61 -21.69 -0.63
C PRO A 36 -16.07 -22.55 -1.78
N SER A 37 -16.79 -22.67 -2.92
CA SER A 37 -16.28 -23.41 -4.07
C SER A 37 -15.26 -22.60 -4.89
N GLU A 38 -15.25 -21.28 -4.75
CA GLU A 38 -14.30 -20.40 -5.45
C GLU A 38 -12.98 -20.32 -4.70
N SER A 39 -13.02 -19.80 -3.46
CA SER A 39 -11.90 -19.82 -2.51
C SER A 39 -12.30 -19.13 -1.21
N LEU A 40 -11.88 -19.69 -0.08
CA LEU A 40 -11.82 -18.98 1.19
C LEU A 40 -10.35 -18.82 1.58
N PRO A 41 -9.82 -17.59 1.60
CA PRO A 41 -8.48 -17.34 2.11
C PRO A 41 -8.31 -17.87 3.53
N VAL A 42 -7.16 -18.46 3.84
CA VAL A 42 -6.79 -18.84 5.21
C VAL A 42 -5.51 -18.10 5.54
N VAL A 43 -5.64 -17.05 6.35
CA VAL A 43 -4.54 -16.16 6.74
C VAL A 43 -4.40 -16.09 8.26
N GLY A 44 -3.35 -15.43 8.74
CA GLY A 44 -3.08 -15.28 10.17
C GLY A 44 -2.21 -16.37 10.76
N MET A 45 -1.63 -17.26 9.96
CA MET A 45 -0.70 -18.29 10.43
C MET A 45 0.71 -17.72 10.60
N ARG A 46 1.33 -17.93 11.77
CA ARG A 46 2.78 -17.71 11.96
C ARG A 46 3.62 -18.62 11.06
N ALA A 47 4.84 -18.18 10.73
CA ALA A 47 5.81 -18.91 9.90
C ALA A 47 6.33 -20.19 10.59
N GLY A 48 6.74 -21.18 9.79
CA GLY A 48 7.44 -22.39 10.26
C GLY A 48 6.63 -23.31 11.19
N LEU A 49 5.32 -23.10 11.32
CA LEU A 49 4.46 -23.85 12.24
C LEU A 49 3.51 -24.78 11.50
N LYS A 50 3.22 -25.92 12.14
CA LYS A 50 2.18 -26.86 11.70
C LYS A 50 0.88 -26.59 12.46
N TYR A 51 -0.16 -26.24 11.72
CA TYR A 51 -1.50 -26.04 12.26
C TYR A 51 -2.37 -27.28 12.04
N ARG A 52 -3.21 -27.55 13.03
CA ARG A 52 -4.45 -28.32 12.85
C ARG A 52 -5.58 -27.34 12.60
N VAL A 53 -6.34 -27.54 11.53
CA VAL A 53 -7.41 -26.65 11.10
C VAL A 53 -8.73 -27.40 11.16
N THR A 54 -9.71 -26.78 11.81
CA THR A 54 -11.10 -27.28 11.91
C THR A 54 -12.01 -26.30 11.20
N VAL A 55 -12.94 -26.83 10.40
CA VAL A 55 -13.91 -26.03 9.65
C VAL A 55 -15.31 -26.30 10.21
N HIS A 56 -16.01 -25.26 10.59
CA HIS A 56 -17.40 -25.30 11.02
C HIS A 56 -18.25 -24.64 9.95
N ILE A 57 -19.24 -25.35 9.43
CA ILE A 57 -20.11 -24.91 8.34
C ILE A 57 -21.53 -24.86 8.90
N SER A 58 -22.21 -23.74 8.73
CA SER A 58 -23.58 -23.54 9.17
C SER A 58 -24.46 -23.10 8.00
N ASP A 59 -25.54 -23.83 7.75
CA ASP A 59 -26.51 -23.49 6.70
C ASP A 59 -27.63 -22.58 7.22
N GLU A 60 -28.63 -22.28 6.37
CA GLU A 60 -29.75 -21.42 6.75
C GLU A 60 -30.68 -22.01 7.80
N SER A 61 -30.71 -23.34 7.94
CA SER A 61 -31.51 -24.04 8.95
C SER A 61 -30.84 -24.04 10.33
N GLY A 62 -29.59 -23.55 10.41
CA GLY A 62 -28.75 -23.62 11.60
C GLY A 62 -28.13 -25.01 11.80
N GLN A 63 -28.22 -25.89 10.80
CA GLN A 63 -27.55 -27.19 10.85
C GLN A 63 -26.04 -26.98 10.71
N ASN A 64 -25.29 -27.54 11.66
CA ASN A 64 -23.84 -27.43 11.69
C ASN A 64 -23.19 -28.72 11.17
N THR A 65 -22.31 -28.58 10.19
CA THR A 65 -21.41 -29.63 9.72
C THR A 65 -19.98 -29.28 10.09
N TYR A 66 -19.18 -30.29 10.43
CA TYR A 66 -17.77 -30.12 10.78
C TYR A 66 -16.94 -30.77 9.67
N GLY A 67 -16.02 -30.01 9.10
CA GLY A 67 -15.03 -30.54 8.17
C GLY A 67 -14.03 -31.45 8.89
N GLU A 68 -13.36 -32.31 8.13
CA GLU A 68 -12.27 -33.13 8.66
C GLU A 68 -11.15 -32.26 9.25
N GLY A 69 -10.38 -32.82 10.19
CA GLY A 69 -9.23 -32.15 10.77
C GLY A 69 -8.13 -32.00 9.72
N LEU A 70 -8.11 -30.85 9.04
CA LEU A 70 -7.08 -30.49 8.06
C LEU A 70 -5.78 -30.14 8.78
N SER A 71 -4.67 -30.23 8.06
CA SER A 71 -3.37 -29.76 8.56
C SER A 71 -2.63 -28.97 7.49
N ILE A 72 -2.00 -27.88 7.90
CA ILE A 72 -1.20 -27.02 7.04
C ILE A 72 0.09 -26.65 7.77
N THR A 73 1.22 -26.72 7.07
CA THR A 73 2.51 -26.25 7.59
C THR A 73 2.90 -25.01 6.81
N THR A 74 3.13 -23.90 7.52
CA THR A 74 3.65 -22.68 6.89
C THR A 74 5.16 -22.80 6.67
N PRO A 75 5.70 -22.21 5.58
CA PRO A 75 7.14 -22.15 5.39
C PRO A 75 7.80 -21.23 6.42
N ASP A 76 9.10 -21.41 6.63
CA ASP A 76 9.94 -20.44 7.34
C ASP A 76 9.95 -19.09 6.61
N LEU A 77 10.24 -18.01 7.34
CA LEU A 77 10.51 -16.71 6.74
C LEU A 77 11.81 -16.75 5.91
N PRO A 78 11.94 -15.94 4.84
CA PRO A 78 13.21 -15.74 4.17
C PRO A 78 14.31 -15.32 5.15
N LYS A 79 15.50 -15.91 5.01
CA LYS A 79 16.64 -15.62 5.91
C LYS A 79 17.47 -14.43 5.45
N GLN A 80 17.28 -14.00 4.20
CA GLN A 80 17.98 -12.90 3.57
C GLN A 80 17.41 -11.54 4.04
N PRO A 81 18.21 -10.66 4.67
CA PRO A 81 17.74 -9.35 5.17
C PRO A 81 17.13 -8.45 4.10
N GLU A 82 17.56 -8.59 2.84
CA GLU A 82 16.94 -7.91 1.72
C GLU A 82 15.50 -8.40 1.50
N LEU A 83 15.24 -9.70 1.56
CA LEU A 83 13.88 -10.24 1.36
C LEU A 83 12.98 -10.07 2.59
N MET A 84 13.55 -10.17 3.79
CA MET A 84 12.82 -10.09 5.05
C MET A 84 13.71 -9.44 6.10
N PRO A 85 13.37 -8.25 6.63
CA PRO A 85 14.12 -7.68 7.72
C PRO A 85 14.00 -8.57 8.96
N ARG A 86 15.04 -8.58 9.79
CA ARG A 86 14.95 -9.23 11.10
C ARG A 86 14.00 -8.43 11.99
N ILE A 87 12.90 -9.05 12.39
CA ILE A 87 11.96 -8.49 13.35
C ILE A 87 12.25 -9.16 14.69
N ILE A 88 12.44 -8.36 15.74
CA ILE A 88 12.77 -8.82 17.09
C ILE A 88 11.82 -8.13 18.06
N THR A 89 11.10 -8.92 18.85
CA THR A 89 10.30 -8.42 19.97
C THR A 89 11.20 -8.26 21.19
N GLU A 90 11.64 -7.04 21.46
CA GLU A 90 12.47 -6.72 22.64
C GLU A 90 11.64 -6.65 23.94
N VAL A 91 10.38 -6.22 23.83
CA VAL A 91 9.43 -6.11 24.94
C VAL A 91 8.07 -6.63 24.49
N SER A 92 7.50 -7.59 25.22
CA SER A 92 6.13 -8.06 25.02
C SER A 92 5.32 -7.85 26.30
N GLN A 93 4.26 -7.06 26.17
CA GLN A 93 3.25 -6.84 27.22
C GLN A 93 1.86 -6.97 26.58
N SER A 94 1.53 -8.18 26.14
CA SER A 94 0.32 -8.49 25.38
C SER A 94 -0.98 -8.02 26.06
N GLU A 95 -1.02 -7.95 27.39
CA GLU A 95 -2.16 -7.43 28.17
C GLU A 95 -2.27 -5.90 28.18
N ALA A 96 -1.19 -5.19 27.86
CA ALA A 96 -1.11 -3.73 27.88
C ALA A 96 -1.19 -3.09 26.48
N VAL A 97 -1.26 -3.90 25.43
CA VAL A 97 -1.39 -3.44 24.03
C VAL A 97 -2.80 -3.68 23.51
N GLN A 98 -3.24 -2.85 22.56
CA GLN A 98 -4.51 -3.06 21.88
C GLN A 98 -4.48 -4.43 21.16
N PRO A 99 -5.50 -5.29 21.35
CA PRO A 99 -5.62 -6.52 20.60
C PRO A 99 -5.70 -6.25 19.09
N GLY A 100 -5.09 -7.11 18.29
CA GLY A 100 -5.18 -7.05 16.84
C GLY A 100 -3.86 -7.31 16.16
N PHE A 101 -3.68 -6.69 15.00
CA PHE A 101 -2.54 -6.88 14.13
C PHE A 101 -1.94 -5.54 13.73
N THR A 102 -0.63 -5.51 13.52
CA THR A 102 0.06 -4.33 13.00
C THR A 102 0.53 -4.62 11.58
N LEU A 103 -0.04 -3.90 10.61
CA LEU A 103 0.42 -3.88 9.22
C LEU A 103 1.44 -2.75 9.05
N PHE A 104 2.60 -3.07 8.46
CA PHE A 104 3.63 -2.09 8.16
C PHE A 104 4.35 -2.37 6.84
N ASN A 105 5.04 -1.35 6.31
CA ASN A 105 5.83 -1.40 5.08
C ASN A 105 7.33 -1.28 5.38
N PRO A 106 8.05 -2.40 5.53
CA PRO A 106 9.51 -2.38 5.50
C PRO A 106 10.03 -1.87 4.16
N ARG A 107 11.14 -1.14 4.20
CA ARG A 107 11.81 -0.62 3.00
C ARG A 107 13.28 -1.03 3.02
N ARG A 108 13.79 -1.43 1.87
CA ARG A 108 15.23 -1.53 1.65
C ARG A 108 15.77 -0.14 1.35
N VAL A 109 16.89 0.21 1.97
CA VAL A 109 17.55 1.49 1.76
C VAL A 109 19.06 1.30 1.76
N ILE A 110 19.68 1.60 0.63
CA ILE A 110 21.08 2.01 0.52
C ILE A 110 21.07 3.55 0.56
N PRO A 111 21.69 4.18 1.57
CA PRO A 111 21.83 5.64 1.62
C PRO A 111 22.49 6.17 0.34
N GLN A 112 22.01 7.31 -0.15
CA GLN A 112 22.56 7.95 -1.36
C GLN A 112 23.11 9.32 -1.01
N GLU A 113 24.33 9.61 -1.50
CA GLU A 113 24.97 10.92 -1.33
C GLU A 113 24.66 11.89 -2.49
N VAL A 114 24.05 11.45 -3.59
CA VAL A 114 24.01 12.22 -4.85
C VAL A 114 22.61 12.58 -5.33
N GLU A 115 22.54 13.80 -5.85
CA GLU A 115 21.40 14.64 -6.20
C GLU A 115 20.66 14.24 -7.49
N ASN A 116 21.28 13.53 -8.46
CA ASN A 116 20.69 13.32 -9.79
C ASN A 116 20.63 11.83 -10.22
N ALA A 117 19.42 11.26 -10.05
CA ALA A 117 18.75 10.17 -10.78
C ALA A 117 19.50 8.89 -11.25
N ARG A 118 18.92 7.72 -10.87
CA ARG A 118 19.14 6.35 -11.39
C ARG A 118 20.55 5.76 -11.24
N SER A 119 20.98 5.58 -9.99
CA SER A 119 22.08 4.66 -9.65
C SER A 119 21.59 3.24 -9.41
N ASP A 120 22.49 2.26 -9.38
CA ASP A 120 22.17 0.88 -8.94
C ASP A 120 21.54 0.87 -7.54
N ALA A 121 22.01 1.76 -6.65
CA ALA A 121 21.41 1.96 -5.33
C ALA A 121 19.97 2.49 -5.41
N SER A 122 19.66 3.37 -6.37
CA SER A 122 18.30 3.84 -6.62
C SER A 122 17.40 2.73 -7.11
N VAL A 123 17.89 1.94 -8.07
CA VAL A 123 17.16 0.78 -8.60
C VAL A 123 16.89 -0.21 -7.48
N PHE A 124 17.89 -0.57 -6.68
CA PHE A 124 17.75 -1.46 -5.52
C PHE A 124 16.71 -0.95 -4.51
N ASN A 125 16.73 0.35 -4.21
CA ASN A 125 15.79 0.97 -3.27
C ASN A 125 14.34 1.00 -3.79
N SER A 126 14.15 1.06 -5.12
CA SER A 126 12.83 1.20 -5.73
C SER A 126 12.24 -0.10 -6.29
N SER A 127 13.04 -1.13 -6.56
CA SER A 127 12.62 -2.38 -7.21
C SER A 127 12.06 -3.45 -6.27
N PHE A 128 11.69 -3.06 -5.04
CA PHE A 128 11.13 -3.96 -4.05
C PHE A 128 10.10 -3.29 -3.17
N GLY A 129 8.89 -3.83 -3.18
CA GLY A 129 7.82 -3.51 -2.25
C GLY A 129 7.66 -4.60 -1.20
N MET A 130 7.31 -4.22 0.02
CA MET A 130 6.98 -5.18 1.06
C MET A 130 5.87 -4.67 1.97
N LEU A 131 4.94 -5.56 2.30
CA LEU A 131 4.03 -5.38 3.42
C LEU A 131 4.22 -6.54 4.38
N ALA A 132 4.16 -6.28 5.67
CA ALA A 132 4.26 -7.28 6.72
C ALA A 132 3.16 -7.05 7.76
N VAL A 133 2.58 -8.14 8.26
CA VAL A 133 1.65 -8.10 9.38
C VAL A 133 2.24 -8.92 10.51
N VAL A 134 2.27 -8.32 11.69
CA VAL A 134 2.61 -8.99 12.95
C VAL A 134 1.41 -9.06 13.88
N ASP A 135 1.37 -10.09 14.70
CA ASP A 135 0.44 -10.17 15.83
C ASP A 135 0.98 -9.43 17.08
N VAL A 136 0.24 -9.53 18.18
CA VAL A 136 0.58 -8.87 19.46
C VAL A 136 1.89 -9.33 20.09
N ASP A 137 2.41 -10.50 19.71
CA ASP A 137 3.71 -11.00 20.17
C ASP A 137 4.86 -10.53 19.25
N GLY A 138 4.55 -9.79 18.18
CA GLY A 138 5.50 -9.35 17.16
C GLY A 138 5.87 -10.45 16.16
N GLU A 139 5.15 -11.57 16.15
CA GLU A 139 5.39 -12.67 15.22
C GLU A 139 4.76 -12.37 13.86
N VAL A 140 5.48 -12.63 12.77
CA VAL A 140 4.98 -12.38 11.41
C VAL A 140 3.91 -13.43 11.07
N ILE A 141 2.70 -12.97 10.76
CA ILE A 141 1.54 -13.81 10.39
C ILE A 141 1.11 -13.66 8.93
N TRP A 142 1.61 -12.62 8.25
CA TRP A 142 1.43 -12.42 6.82
C TRP A 142 2.51 -11.50 6.26
N TYR A 143 2.89 -11.69 5.00
CA TYR A 143 3.72 -10.75 4.27
C TYR A 143 3.43 -10.83 2.77
N TYR A 144 3.75 -9.74 2.07
CA TYR A 144 3.66 -9.61 0.62
C TYR A 144 4.95 -8.99 0.09
N HIS A 145 5.39 -9.44 -1.09
CA HIS A 145 6.45 -8.84 -1.87
C HIS A 145 5.90 -8.30 -3.19
N GLY A 146 6.24 -7.06 -3.50
CA GLY A 146 5.94 -6.40 -4.76
C GLY A 146 7.20 -6.07 -5.55
N ASP A 147 7.01 -5.76 -6.82
CA ASP A 147 8.05 -5.39 -7.80
C ASP A 147 8.53 -3.94 -7.66
N SER A 148 7.84 -3.13 -6.86
CA SER A 148 8.11 -1.70 -6.71
C SER A 148 7.90 -1.25 -5.28
N ARG A 149 8.75 -0.34 -4.82
CA ARG A 149 8.71 0.19 -3.46
C ARG A 149 7.36 0.84 -3.17
N ILE A 150 6.75 0.40 -2.08
CA ILE A 150 5.49 0.93 -1.56
C ILE A 150 5.75 2.24 -0.80
N THR A 151 4.92 3.24 -1.06
CA THR A 151 5.04 4.61 -0.51
C THR A 151 3.93 4.94 0.48
N ASP A 152 2.71 4.44 0.26
CA ASP A 152 1.58 4.42 1.20
C ASP A 152 0.78 3.13 1.01
N TYR A 153 0.03 2.71 2.01
CA TYR A 153 -0.83 1.52 1.96
C TYR A 153 -1.96 1.63 2.98
N ARG A 154 -3.12 1.05 2.65
CA ARG A 154 -4.28 1.01 3.55
C ARG A 154 -5.11 -0.25 3.29
N PRO A 155 -5.62 -0.92 4.33
CA PRO A 155 -6.78 -1.79 4.16
C PRO A 155 -7.98 -0.93 3.73
N ILE A 156 -8.82 -1.47 2.86
CA ILE A 156 -10.04 -0.83 2.37
C ILE A 156 -11.30 -1.60 2.80
N ALA A 157 -12.48 -1.02 2.62
CA ALA A 157 -13.73 -1.51 3.20
C ALA A 157 -14.07 -2.97 2.82
N ASN A 158 -13.64 -3.44 1.64
CA ASN A 158 -13.88 -4.81 1.16
C ASN A 158 -12.91 -5.86 1.75
N GLY A 159 -11.95 -5.45 2.59
CA GLY A 159 -10.95 -6.31 3.21
C GLY A 159 -9.66 -6.49 2.40
N ASN A 160 -9.56 -5.88 1.21
CA ASN A 160 -8.33 -5.84 0.42
C ASN A 160 -7.37 -4.78 0.96
N ILE A 161 -6.14 -4.79 0.45
CA ILE A 161 -5.14 -3.77 0.71
C ILE A 161 -4.87 -3.00 -0.59
N VAL A 162 -4.96 -1.67 -0.52
CA VAL A 162 -4.55 -0.78 -1.60
C VAL A 162 -3.25 -0.10 -1.21
N PHE A 163 -2.34 0.11 -2.16
CA PHE A 163 -1.06 0.78 -1.92
C PHE A 163 -0.55 1.56 -3.13
N ILE A 164 0.24 2.60 -2.86
CA ILE A 164 0.92 3.41 -3.88
C ILE A 164 2.34 2.91 -4.06
N THR A 165 2.78 2.71 -5.29
CA THR A 165 4.17 2.34 -5.62
C THR A 165 5.00 3.53 -6.08
N SER A 166 6.32 3.43 -5.95
CA SER A 166 7.27 4.50 -6.34
C SER A 166 7.25 4.80 -7.83
N ASP A 167 6.82 3.83 -8.65
CA ASP A 167 6.60 3.99 -10.09
C ASP A 167 5.19 4.52 -10.42
N ASN A 168 4.52 5.18 -9.48
CA ASN A 168 3.26 5.91 -9.68
C ASN A 168 2.06 5.02 -10.06
N ARG A 169 1.97 3.82 -9.46
CA ARG A 169 0.76 2.99 -9.50
C ARG A 169 0.00 3.06 -8.18
N LEU A 170 -1.31 2.89 -8.26
CA LEU A 170 -2.17 2.52 -7.15
C LEU A 170 -2.59 1.07 -7.40
N VAL A 171 -2.25 0.17 -6.49
CA VAL A 171 -2.44 -1.28 -6.67
C VAL A 171 -3.31 -1.80 -5.55
N GLU A 172 -4.32 -2.58 -5.90
CA GLU A 172 -5.17 -3.31 -4.95
C GLU A 172 -4.85 -4.80 -4.99
N ILE A 173 -4.59 -5.38 -3.82
CA ILE A 173 -4.39 -6.81 -3.64
C ILE A 173 -5.42 -7.39 -2.68
N ASP A 174 -5.82 -8.64 -2.93
CA ASP A 174 -6.52 -9.43 -1.91
C ASP A 174 -5.54 -9.92 -0.82
N MET A 175 -6.08 -10.56 0.23
CA MET A 175 -5.27 -11.12 1.32
C MET A 175 -4.42 -12.33 0.93
N LEU A 176 -4.57 -12.86 -0.29
CA LEU A 176 -3.69 -13.89 -0.87
C LEU A 176 -2.54 -13.27 -1.68
N GLY A 177 -2.56 -11.94 -1.88
CA GLY A 177 -1.54 -11.20 -2.64
C GLY A 177 -1.84 -11.11 -4.14
N ASN A 178 -3.02 -11.53 -4.59
CA ASN A 178 -3.41 -11.40 -5.99
C ASN A 178 -3.75 -9.94 -6.28
N ILE A 179 -3.22 -9.39 -7.37
CA ILE A 179 -3.62 -8.06 -7.85
C ILE A 179 -5.03 -8.18 -8.43
N VAL A 180 -6.00 -7.51 -7.79
CA VAL A 180 -7.41 -7.52 -8.23
C VAL A 180 -7.73 -6.29 -9.08
N ALA A 181 -7.01 -5.20 -8.89
CA ALA A 181 -7.11 -3.99 -9.68
C ALA A 181 -5.82 -3.16 -9.57
N SER A 182 -5.54 -2.36 -10.60
CA SER A 182 -4.39 -1.45 -10.61
C SER A 182 -4.67 -0.25 -11.50
N TRP A 183 -4.20 0.92 -11.06
CA TRP A 183 -4.26 2.18 -11.79
C TRP A 183 -2.85 2.77 -11.88
N TYR A 184 -2.59 3.58 -12.90
CA TYR A 184 -1.33 4.32 -13.00
C TYR A 184 -1.54 5.75 -13.47
N ALA A 185 -0.66 6.64 -13.02
CA ALA A 185 -0.61 8.01 -13.52
C ALA A 185 -0.10 8.00 -14.97
N LYS A 186 -0.97 8.36 -15.92
CA LYS A 186 -0.71 8.25 -17.37
C LYS A 186 0.52 9.04 -17.83
N GLN A 187 0.85 10.13 -17.15
CA GLN A 187 1.95 11.02 -17.51
C GLN A 187 3.22 10.75 -16.68
N ARG A 188 3.29 9.60 -15.97
CA ARG A 188 4.47 9.20 -15.19
C ARG A 188 5.72 9.07 -16.07
N PRO A 189 6.93 9.29 -15.52
CA PRO A 189 8.19 9.18 -16.27
C PRO A 189 8.48 7.80 -16.86
N ASP A 190 7.94 6.74 -16.26
CA ASP A 190 8.14 5.35 -16.72
C ASP A 190 7.35 5.01 -18.00
N GLY A 191 6.48 5.92 -18.46
CA GLY A 191 5.62 5.70 -19.62
C GLY A 191 4.42 4.79 -19.32
N PRO A 192 3.74 4.28 -20.37
CA PRO A 192 2.53 3.48 -20.20
C PRO A 192 2.81 2.18 -19.44
N ALA A 193 1.88 1.77 -18.58
CA ALA A 193 1.94 0.45 -17.96
C ALA A 193 1.66 -0.66 -18.99
N THR A 194 2.33 -1.80 -18.85
CA THR A 194 2.22 -2.96 -19.75
C THR A 194 1.47 -4.13 -19.11
N ASP A 195 0.98 -3.97 -17.88
CA ASP A 195 0.36 -4.99 -17.04
C ASP A 195 -1.18 -4.92 -17.04
N GLY A 196 -1.77 -4.11 -17.93
CA GLY A 196 -3.22 -3.89 -17.99
C GLY A 196 -3.76 -2.91 -16.95
N SER A 197 -2.89 -2.22 -16.20
CA SER A 197 -3.31 -1.16 -15.26
C SER A 197 -4.12 -0.06 -15.96
N ILE A 198 -5.15 0.44 -15.27
CA ILE A 198 -6.06 1.48 -15.77
C ILE A 198 -5.33 2.84 -15.80
N PRO A 199 -5.25 3.52 -16.96
CA PRO A 199 -4.63 4.85 -17.04
C PRO A 199 -5.51 5.93 -16.42
N VAL A 200 -4.92 6.78 -15.59
CA VAL A 200 -5.56 7.98 -15.03
C VAL A 200 -4.84 9.22 -15.54
N ASP A 201 -5.57 10.23 -16.01
CA ASP A 201 -4.99 11.47 -16.56
C ASP A 201 -4.42 12.41 -15.47
N ALA A 202 -3.31 11.95 -14.90
CA ALA A 202 -2.59 12.49 -13.75
C ALA A 202 -1.07 12.45 -14.01
N GLN A 203 -0.33 13.37 -13.39
CA GLN A 203 1.13 13.47 -13.50
C GLN A 203 1.84 12.39 -12.70
N THR A 204 1.37 12.16 -11.48
CA THR A 204 1.94 11.21 -10.52
C THR A 204 0.85 10.59 -9.65
N PHE A 205 1.19 9.51 -8.96
CA PHE A 205 0.54 9.07 -7.73
C PHE A 205 1.62 8.99 -6.65
N HIS A 206 1.41 9.66 -5.52
CA HIS A 206 2.46 9.78 -4.51
C HIS A 206 1.89 9.94 -3.09
N HIS A 207 2.70 9.54 -2.10
CA HIS A 207 2.55 9.71 -0.65
C HIS A 207 1.26 9.31 0.05
N SER A 208 0.07 9.67 -0.43
CA SER A 208 -1.17 9.48 0.30
C SER A 208 -2.40 9.34 -0.59
N PHE A 209 -3.27 8.42 -0.19
CA PHE A 209 -4.63 8.28 -0.72
C PHE A 209 -5.62 7.91 0.39
N GLN A 210 -6.92 8.05 0.14
CA GLN A 210 -8.01 7.54 0.99
C GLN A 210 -9.16 7.00 0.15
N GLU A 211 -9.86 5.99 0.65
CA GLU A 211 -11.07 5.44 0.05
C GLU A 211 -12.30 6.21 0.56
N TYR A 212 -13.20 6.57 -0.34
CA TYR A 212 -14.55 7.04 -0.02
C TYR A 212 -15.47 5.85 0.27
N PRO A 213 -16.58 6.02 1.02
CA PRO A 213 -17.53 4.93 1.29
C PRO A 213 -18.12 4.24 0.03
N ASN A 214 -18.13 4.93 -1.12
CA ASN A 214 -18.58 4.37 -2.39
C ASN A 214 -17.48 3.67 -3.21
N GLY A 215 -16.26 3.56 -2.66
CA GLY A 215 -15.10 2.95 -3.30
C GLY A 215 -14.27 3.88 -4.20
N ASP A 216 -14.63 5.16 -4.34
CA ASP A 216 -13.76 6.13 -5.02
C ASP A 216 -12.48 6.37 -4.21
N PHE A 217 -11.44 6.91 -4.83
CA PHE A 217 -10.20 7.30 -4.15
C PHE A 217 -9.99 8.81 -4.18
N LEU A 218 -9.65 9.39 -3.03
CA LEU A 218 -8.96 10.66 -2.93
C LEU A 218 -7.45 10.38 -2.97
N ILE A 219 -6.68 11.00 -3.85
CA ILE A 219 -5.26 10.70 -4.02
C ILE A 219 -4.44 11.96 -4.36
N LEU A 220 -3.21 12.01 -3.87
CA LEU A 220 -2.25 13.04 -4.25
C LEU A 220 -1.61 12.74 -5.61
N SER A 221 -1.57 13.78 -6.42
CA SER A 221 -0.88 13.89 -7.69
C SER A 221 -0.10 15.20 -7.72
N THR A 222 0.44 15.56 -8.88
CA THR A 222 1.17 16.80 -9.09
C THR A 222 0.77 17.48 -10.39
N GLU A 223 1.16 18.75 -10.52
CA GLU A 223 1.28 19.44 -11.79
C GLU A 223 2.59 20.24 -11.82
N ILE A 224 3.05 20.59 -13.01
CA ILE A 224 4.29 21.34 -13.22
C ILE A 224 3.95 22.66 -13.92
N ARG A 225 4.45 23.77 -13.39
CA ARG A 225 4.35 25.09 -14.03
C ARG A 225 5.74 25.69 -14.21
N GLU A 226 5.98 26.34 -15.35
CA GLU A 226 7.14 27.21 -15.51
C GLU A 226 6.83 28.58 -14.90
N ILE A 227 7.56 28.93 -13.85
CA ILE A 227 7.32 30.17 -13.09
C ILE A 227 8.51 31.11 -13.28
N PRO A 228 8.33 32.29 -13.87
CA PRO A 228 9.41 33.25 -14.09
C PRO A 228 9.88 33.87 -12.76
N ASN A 229 11.12 34.37 -12.73
CA ASN A 229 11.68 35.08 -11.55
C ASN A 229 11.57 34.28 -10.22
N TYR A 230 11.61 32.95 -10.30
CA TYR A 230 11.48 32.09 -9.14
C TYR A 230 12.80 31.96 -8.36
N TYR A 231 12.70 31.60 -7.08
CA TYR A 231 13.86 31.39 -6.20
C TYR A 231 14.82 30.34 -6.79
N THR A 232 16.11 30.46 -6.48
CA THR A 232 17.14 29.45 -6.81
C THR A 232 17.87 28.91 -5.58
N SER A 233 17.58 29.50 -4.42
CA SER A 233 18.08 29.07 -3.13
C SER A 233 17.04 29.40 -2.06
N GLU A 234 16.89 28.49 -1.10
CA GLU A 234 16.09 28.66 0.12
C GLU A 234 16.92 29.20 1.30
N THR A 235 18.25 29.27 1.16
CA THR A 235 19.18 29.68 2.22
C THR A 235 19.99 30.94 1.90
N ASP A 236 20.13 31.30 0.62
CA ASP A 236 20.81 32.52 0.19
C ASP A 236 19.79 33.56 -0.31
N LYS A 237 19.59 34.61 0.50
CA LYS A 237 18.70 35.73 0.21
C LYS A 237 19.08 36.48 -1.08
N ASN A 238 20.35 36.48 -1.47
CA ASN A 238 20.85 37.22 -2.62
C ASN A 238 20.97 36.35 -3.88
N ALA A 239 20.57 35.09 -3.82
CA ALA A 239 20.66 34.18 -4.95
C ALA A 239 19.88 34.73 -6.16
N PRO A 240 20.47 34.68 -7.37
CA PRO A 240 19.83 35.22 -8.57
C PRO A 240 18.56 34.43 -8.89
N ARG A 241 17.49 35.12 -9.26
CA ARG A 241 16.25 34.48 -9.68
C ARG A 241 16.34 33.97 -11.12
N LYS A 242 15.55 32.94 -11.45
CA LYS A 242 15.41 32.44 -12.82
C LYS A 242 14.03 31.86 -13.06
N THR A 243 13.66 31.61 -14.32
CA THR A 243 12.50 30.79 -14.63
C THR A 243 12.77 29.34 -14.21
N GLN A 244 11.90 28.75 -13.40
CA GLN A 244 12.03 27.39 -12.87
C GLN A 244 10.80 26.56 -13.26
N LYS A 245 10.98 25.25 -13.47
CA LYS A 245 9.86 24.29 -13.45
C LYS A 245 9.54 23.98 -12.00
N VAL A 246 8.37 24.38 -11.53
CA VAL A 246 7.95 24.21 -10.14
C VAL A 246 6.87 23.14 -10.11
N VAL A 247 7.06 22.14 -9.24
CA VAL A 247 6.09 21.09 -8.98
C VAL A 247 5.20 21.54 -7.83
N GLY A 248 3.89 21.52 -8.08
CA GLY A 248 2.86 21.76 -7.08
C GLY A 248 1.94 20.55 -6.98
N ASP A 249 1.34 20.36 -5.80
CA ASP A 249 0.45 19.23 -5.54
C ASP A 249 -0.95 19.45 -6.11
N VAL A 250 -1.55 18.33 -6.50
CA VAL A 250 -2.93 18.25 -6.97
C VAL A 250 -3.63 17.17 -6.19
N VAL A 251 -4.79 17.49 -5.61
CA VAL A 251 -5.67 16.49 -5.01
C VAL A 251 -6.67 16.03 -6.06
N LEU A 252 -6.76 14.73 -6.28
CA LEU A 252 -7.68 14.11 -7.23
C LEU A 252 -8.71 13.25 -6.51
N ARG A 253 -9.98 13.35 -6.89
CA ARG A 253 -10.95 12.28 -6.65
C ARG A 253 -11.12 11.47 -7.93
N ILE A 254 -10.83 10.18 -7.86
CA ILE A 254 -10.96 9.25 -8.99
C ILE A 254 -11.93 8.13 -8.65
N ASN A 255 -12.67 7.65 -9.64
CA ASN A 255 -13.49 6.45 -9.47
C ASN A 255 -12.70 5.19 -9.85
N ARG A 256 -13.34 4.03 -9.69
CA ARG A 256 -12.74 2.72 -9.95
C ARG A 256 -12.40 2.48 -11.43
N GLU A 257 -13.07 3.17 -12.35
CA GLU A 257 -12.74 3.13 -13.78
C GLU A 257 -11.59 4.08 -14.16
N GLY A 258 -10.97 4.76 -13.19
CA GLY A 258 -9.86 5.69 -13.41
C GLY A 258 -10.30 7.07 -13.94
N LYS A 259 -11.60 7.36 -13.93
CA LYS A 259 -12.12 8.69 -14.30
C LYS A 259 -11.91 9.66 -13.14
N ILE A 260 -11.37 10.82 -13.47
CA ILE A 260 -11.24 11.91 -12.52
C ILE A 260 -12.58 12.63 -12.38
N LEU A 261 -13.12 12.64 -11.16
CA LEU A 261 -14.40 13.24 -10.81
C LEU A 261 -14.24 14.67 -10.31
N TRP A 262 -13.11 14.97 -9.65
CA TRP A 262 -12.82 16.28 -9.09
C TRP A 262 -11.30 16.49 -8.96
N LYS A 263 -10.86 17.74 -9.04
CA LYS A 263 -9.46 18.17 -8.88
C LYS A 263 -9.38 19.43 -8.04
N TRP A 264 -8.36 19.55 -7.20
CA TRP A 264 -7.92 20.79 -6.57
C TRP A 264 -6.41 20.94 -6.78
N LYS A 265 -5.97 22.14 -7.13
CA LYS A 265 -4.60 22.42 -7.57
C LYS A 265 -3.97 23.46 -6.64
N ALA A 266 -2.86 23.13 -6.00
CA ALA A 266 -2.21 24.05 -5.05
C ALA A 266 -1.91 25.42 -5.67
N PHE A 267 -1.43 25.45 -6.92
CA PHE A 267 -1.12 26.69 -7.62
C PHE A 267 -2.31 27.62 -7.89
N ASP A 268 -3.55 27.13 -7.79
CA ASP A 268 -4.75 27.97 -7.98
C ASP A 268 -5.22 28.59 -6.66
N HIS A 269 -4.65 28.18 -5.53
CA HIS A 269 -5.14 28.53 -4.19
C HIS A 269 -4.06 29.03 -3.23
N LEU A 270 -2.78 28.74 -3.48
CA LEU A 270 -1.65 29.09 -2.63
C LEU A 270 -0.59 29.85 -3.46
N ASP A 271 0.21 30.69 -2.79
CA ASP A 271 1.27 31.47 -3.45
C ASP A 271 2.51 30.61 -3.71
N PRO A 272 2.88 30.34 -4.98
CA PRO A 272 4.08 29.57 -5.29
C PRO A 272 5.38 30.20 -4.80
N TYR A 273 5.42 31.50 -4.49
CA TYR A 273 6.62 32.16 -4.00
C TYR A 273 6.86 32.01 -2.50
N ASP A 274 5.91 31.44 -1.75
CA ASP A 274 6.11 31.03 -0.36
C ASP A 274 6.90 29.71 -0.34
N ILE A 275 8.22 29.81 -0.48
CA ILE A 275 9.14 28.66 -0.42
C ILE A 275 9.55 28.33 1.01
N GLY A 276 9.95 27.08 1.24
CA GLY A 276 10.38 26.58 2.54
C GLY A 276 11.67 25.78 2.47
N TYR A 277 12.01 25.16 3.59
CA TYR A 277 13.10 24.19 3.66
C TYR A 277 12.78 22.99 2.75
N LEU A 278 13.79 22.49 2.02
CA LEU A 278 13.70 21.42 1.02
C LEU A 278 12.95 21.76 -0.27
N SER A 279 12.62 23.04 -0.53
CA SER A 279 12.03 23.44 -1.80
C SER A 279 12.93 23.09 -3.00
N PHE A 280 14.25 23.20 -2.82
CA PHE A 280 15.26 22.82 -3.81
C PHE A 280 15.80 21.40 -3.60
N SER A 281 15.07 20.54 -2.88
CA SER A 281 15.45 19.14 -2.77
C SER A 281 15.22 18.38 -4.08
N TYR A 282 15.96 17.29 -4.25
CA TYR A 282 15.91 16.47 -5.47
C TYR A 282 14.80 15.41 -5.46
N TYR A 283 13.73 15.60 -4.69
CA TYR A 283 12.69 14.57 -4.55
C TYR A 283 12.06 14.22 -5.90
N TRP A 284 11.56 15.20 -6.65
CA TRP A 284 10.91 14.98 -7.94
C TRP A 284 11.88 14.57 -9.04
N VAL A 285 13.11 15.07 -9.00
CA VAL A 285 14.19 14.64 -9.89
C VAL A 285 14.47 13.14 -9.73
N ARG A 286 14.55 12.63 -8.49
CA ARG A 286 14.69 11.19 -8.22
C ARG A 286 13.48 10.36 -8.68
N ARG A 287 12.31 10.99 -8.81
CA ARG A 287 11.10 10.37 -9.36
C ARG A 287 10.99 10.50 -10.88
N GLY A 288 11.98 11.09 -11.55
CA GLY A 288 12.06 11.21 -13.01
C GLY A 288 11.51 12.53 -13.57
N LEU A 289 11.17 13.51 -12.73
CA LEU A 289 10.77 14.84 -13.17
C LEU A 289 12.02 15.76 -13.19
N GLU A 290 12.72 15.77 -14.31
CA GLU A 290 13.99 16.48 -14.48
C GLU A 290 13.86 18.01 -14.39
N ASP A 291 14.89 18.65 -13.84
CA ASP A 291 15.01 20.11 -13.70
C ASP A 291 13.82 20.77 -12.96
N THR A 292 13.24 20.06 -11.99
CA THR A 292 12.10 20.55 -11.20
C THR A 292 12.47 20.99 -9.79
N VAL A 293 11.71 21.94 -9.27
CA VAL A 293 11.73 22.42 -7.88
C VAL A 293 10.49 21.89 -7.15
N ASP A 294 10.64 21.44 -5.91
CA ASP A 294 9.59 20.81 -5.12
C ASP A 294 8.94 21.81 -4.16
N TRP A 295 7.91 22.53 -4.62
CA TRP A 295 7.39 23.65 -3.85
C TRP A 295 6.49 23.22 -2.68
N SER A 296 5.39 22.50 -2.94
CA SER A 296 4.36 22.26 -1.91
C SER A 296 4.56 20.98 -1.09
N HIS A 297 5.22 19.97 -1.64
CA HIS A 297 5.53 18.67 -1.01
C HIS A 297 4.44 18.11 -0.07
N ALA A 298 3.17 18.09 -0.51
CA ALA A 298 2.11 17.46 0.24
C ALA A 298 2.40 15.96 0.38
N ASN A 299 2.31 15.46 1.61
CA ASN A 299 2.59 14.05 1.93
C ASN A 299 1.41 13.33 2.58
N ALA A 300 0.28 14.02 2.75
CA ALA A 300 -0.93 13.49 3.32
C ALA A 300 -2.15 14.15 2.70
N VAL A 301 -3.21 13.36 2.50
CA VAL A 301 -4.55 13.85 2.18
C VAL A 301 -5.56 13.16 3.07
N ARG A 302 -6.62 13.88 3.47
CA ARG A 302 -7.67 13.33 4.31
C ARG A 302 -9.06 13.83 3.92
N ILE A 303 -10.00 12.90 3.86
CA ILE A 303 -11.43 13.19 3.79
C ILE A 303 -11.88 13.56 5.22
N ILE A 304 -12.58 14.69 5.33
CA ILE A 304 -13.15 15.18 6.59
C ILE A 304 -14.67 14.99 6.59
N ASP A 305 -15.28 14.93 7.77
CA ASP A 305 -16.66 14.48 7.97
C ASP A 305 -17.71 15.42 7.37
N ASP A 306 -17.36 16.67 7.07
CA ASP A 306 -18.21 17.69 6.44
C ASP A 306 -18.21 17.65 4.91
N GLY A 307 -17.50 16.70 4.30
CA GLY A 307 -17.44 16.48 2.85
C GLY A 307 -16.30 17.22 2.17
#